data_AF-A0A842HEN7-F1
#
_entry.id   AF-A0A842HEN7-F1
#
_cell.length_a   1.000
_cell.length_b   1.000
_cell.length_c   1.000
_cell.angle_alpha   90.00
_cell.angle_beta   90.00
_cell.angle_gamma   90.00
#
_symmetry.space_group_name_H-M   'P 1'
#
loop_
_entity.id
_entity.type
_entity.pdbx_description
1 polymer ?
#
loop_
_entity_poly.entity_id
_entity_poly.type
_entity_poly.pdbx_seq_one_letter_code
_entity_poly.pdbx_strand_id
1 'polypeptide(L)'
;MQQWSGYLIFIAALGCVFFFTAVGALYWAVRHGEFKKLEKTSRQIFDEEEPEGVHTDYFPGEAEKMRRKLASSRKPKAKKTGQSNAPRLNA
;
A
#
# COMPACT_ATOMS: atom_id res chain seq x y z
N MET A 1 -0.41 -52.08 23.25
CA MET A 1 0.31 -51.33 22.19
C MET A 1 -0.59 -50.98 20.98
N GLN A 2 -1.62 -51.76 20.65
CA GLN A 2 -2.40 -51.65 19.39
C GLN A 2 -3.30 -50.38 19.25
N GLN A 3 -3.82 -49.81 20.34
CA GLN A 3 -4.80 -48.71 20.27
C GLN A 3 -4.27 -47.37 19.72
N TRP A 4 -2.96 -47.15 19.70
CA TRP A 4 -2.37 -45.91 19.19
C TRP A 4 -2.55 -45.75 17.68
N SER A 5 -2.57 -46.86 16.93
CA SER A 5 -2.67 -46.84 15.47
C SER A 5 -3.98 -46.23 14.97
N GLY A 6 -5.10 -46.44 15.67
CA GLY A 6 -6.39 -45.85 15.30
C GLY A 6 -6.39 -44.33 15.42
N TYR A 7 -5.83 -43.80 16.52
CA TYR A 7 -5.69 -42.35 16.71
C TYR A 7 -4.77 -41.73 15.67
N LEU A 8 -3.65 -42.40 15.34
CA LEU A 8 -2.72 -41.92 14.32
C LEU A 8 -3.37 -41.85 12.93
N ILE A 9 -4.15 -42.87 12.55
CA ILE A 9 -4.89 -42.88 11.28
C ILE A 9 -5.94 -41.77 11.26
N PHE A 10 -6.66 -41.57 12.37
CA PHE A 10 -7.67 -40.52 12.46
C PHE A 10 -7.07 -39.11 12.33
N ILE A 11 -5.96 -38.84 13.04
CA ILE A 11 -5.23 -37.57 12.95
C ILE A 11 -4.67 -37.37 11.54
N ALA A 12 -4.11 -38.42 10.94
CA ALA A 12 -3.61 -38.35 9.57
C ALA A 12 -4.73 -38.04 8.57
N ALA A 13 -5.90 -38.67 8.71
CA ALA A 13 -7.06 -38.41 7.87
C ALA A 13 -7.56 -36.97 8.00
N LEU A 14 -7.67 -36.44 9.23
CA LEU A 14 -8.00 -35.04 9.47
C LEU A 14 -6.97 -34.10 8.86
N GLY A 15 -5.68 -34.41 9.01
CA GLY A 15 -4.59 -33.66 8.39
C GLY A 15 -4.73 -33.62 6.88
N CYS A 16 -4.97 -34.77 6.23
CA CYS A 16 -5.18 -34.84 4.79
C CYS A 16 -6.37 -33.96 4.36
N VAL A 17 -7.52 -34.06 5.02
CA VAL A 17 -8.70 -33.22 4.70
C VAL A 17 -8.38 -31.73 4.83
N PHE A 18 -7.67 -31.36 5.89
CA PHE A 18 -7.23 -29.97 6.10
C PHE A 18 -6.32 -29.48 4.98
N PHE A 19 -5.29 -30.25 4.61
CA PHE A 19 -4.35 -29.85 3.56
C PHE A 19 -5.01 -29.82 2.18
N PHE A 20 -5.88 -30.77 1.84
CA PHE A 20 -6.63 -30.72 0.58
C PHE A 20 -7.53 -29.48 0.51
N THR A 21 -8.19 -29.15 1.62
CA THR A 21 -9.00 -27.93 1.72
C THR A 21 -8.13 -26.68 1.57
N ALA A 22 -6.96 -26.65 2.22
CA ALA A 22 -6.04 -25.52 2.15
C ALA A 22 -5.52 -25.29 0.73
N VAL A 23 -5.10 -26.37 0.04
CA VAL A 23 -4.65 -26.29 -1.36
C VAL A 23 -5.79 -25.85 -2.28
N GLY A 24 -7.00 -26.39 -2.08
CA GLY A 24 -8.18 -25.97 -2.82
C GLY A 24 -8.52 -24.50 -2.64
N ALA A 25 -8.53 -24.02 -1.39
CA ALA A 25 -8.75 -22.63 -1.05
C ALA A 25 -7.67 -21.71 -1.63
N LEU A 26 -6.40 -22.12 -1.57
CA LEU A 26 -5.29 -21.38 -2.14
C LEU A 26 -5.40 -21.30 -3.67
N TYR A 27 -5.70 -22.42 -4.34
CA TYR A 27 -5.93 -22.44 -5.79
C TYR A 27 -7.09 -21.53 -6.19
N TRP A 28 -8.19 -21.57 -5.44
CA TRP A 28 -9.34 -20.69 -5.65
C TRP A 28 -8.95 -19.21 -5.49
N ALA A 29 -8.24 -18.85 -4.42
CA ALA A 29 -7.80 -17.48 -4.14
C ALA A 29 -6.84 -16.94 -5.22
N VAL A 30 -5.91 -17.76 -5.70
CA VAL A 30 -5.02 -17.42 -6.82
C VAL A 30 -5.83 -17.17 -8.09
N ARG A 31 -6.81 -18.02 -8.40
CA ARG A 31 -7.61 -17.90 -9.62
C ARG A 31 -8.58 -16.72 -9.58
N HIS A 32 -9.13 -16.40 -8.42
CA HIS A 32 -9.98 -15.21 -8.20
C HIS A 32 -9.17 -13.92 -8.15
N GLY A 33 -7.84 -14.03 -8.04
CA GLY A 33 -6.96 -12.87 -8.03
C GLY A 33 -7.05 -12.07 -6.73
N GLU A 34 -7.38 -12.72 -5.61
CA GLU A 34 -7.33 -12.11 -4.26
C GLU A 34 -5.94 -11.52 -4.00
N PHE A 35 -4.89 -12.19 -4.48
CA PHE A 35 -3.51 -11.72 -4.36
C PHE A 35 -3.18 -10.52 -5.27
N LYS A 36 -3.98 -10.22 -6.30
CA LYS A 36 -3.70 -9.11 -7.24
C LYS A 36 -3.98 -7.74 -6.64
N LYS A 37 -4.81 -7.67 -5.60
CA LYS A 37 -5.20 -6.41 -4.93
C LYS A 37 -4.52 -6.23 -3.58
N LEU A 38 -3.54 -7.07 -3.22
CA LEU A 38 -2.84 -6.97 -1.95
C LEU A 38 -2.26 -5.58 -1.71
N GLU A 39 -1.64 -4.99 -2.74
CA GLU A 39 -1.13 -3.62 -2.66
C GLU A 39 -2.25 -2.62 -2.33
N LYS A 40 -3.39 -2.71 -2.99
CA LYS A 40 -4.52 -1.83 -2.74
C LYS A 40 -5.08 -2.00 -1.32
N THR A 41 -5.14 -3.23 -0.83
CA THR A 41 -5.62 -3.51 0.53
C THR A 41 -4.62 -3.06 1.60
N SER A 42 -3.31 -3.22 1.38
CA SER A 42 -2.30 -2.71 2.31
C SER A 42 -2.27 -1.19 2.36
N ARG A 43 -2.64 -0.52 1.26
CA ARG A 43 -2.77 0.93 1.18
C ARG A 43 -4.02 1.46 1.89
N GLN A 44 -5.04 0.62 2.11
CA GLN A 44 -6.29 1.01 2.76
C GLN A 44 -6.14 1.30 4.26
N ILE A 45 -5.07 0.82 4.90
CA ILE A 45 -4.80 1.17 6.31
C ILE A 45 -4.34 2.63 6.47
N PHE A 46 -3.83 3.23 5.41
CA PHE A 46 -3.44 4.63 5.36
C PHE A 46 -4.65 5.42 4.85
N ASP A 47 -5.25 6.20 5.74
CA ASP A 47 -6.34 7.10 5.39
C ASP A 47 -5.80 8.50 5.03
N GLU A 48 -6.70 9.44 4.76
CA GLU A 48 -6.30 10.83 4.50
C GLU A 48 -5.65 11.50 5.73
N GLU A 49 -5.83 10.94 6.92
CA GLU A 49 -5.25 11.43 8.18
C GLU A 49 -3.81 10.94 8.37
N GLU A 50 -3.50 9.69 7.99
CA GLU A 50 -2.18 9.08 8.05
C GLU A 50 -1.62 8.73 6.65
N PRO A 51 -1.14 9.72 5.88
CA PRO A 51 -0.73 9.51 4.50
C PRO A 51 0.54 8.67 4.37
N GLU A 52 0.53 7.76 3.39
CA GLU A 52 1.65 6.89 3.07
C GLU A 52 2.97 7.65 2.86
N GLY A 53 4.00 7.26 3.60
CA GLY A 53 5.35 7.81 3.44
C GLY A 53 5.57 9.21 4.04
N VAL A 54 4.58 9.74 4.77
CA VAL A 54 4.73 10.99 5.52
C VAL A 54 4.88 10.66 7.00
N HIS A 55 5.99 11.07 7.60
CA HIS A 55 6.15 11.01 9.04
C HIS A 55 5.14 11.99 9.69
N THR A 56 4.22 11.46 10.48
CA THR A 56 3.20 12.22 11.21
C THR A 56 3.64 12.53 12.64
N ASP A 57 4.39 11.61 13.26
CA ASP A 57 5.00 11.82 14.58
C ASP A 57 6.36 12.52 14.46
N TYR A 58 6.45 13.74 14.97
CA TYR A 58 7.71 14.47 15.07
C TYR A 58 8.01 14.70 16.55
N PHE A 59 9.22 14.39 16.97
CA PHE A 59 9.72 14.84 18.26
C PHE A 59 9.64 16.38 18.36
N PRO A 60 9.26 16.93 19.53
CA PRO A 60 9.13 18.37 19.72
C PRO A 60 10.42 19.10 19.32
N GLY A 61 10.31 20.00 18.35
CA GLY A 61 11.43 20.79 17.79
C GLY A 61 12.02 20.29 16.47
N GLU A 62 11.68 19.09 16.00
CA GLU A 62 12.16 18.55 14.71
C GLU A 62 11.35 19.08 13.52
N ALA A 63 10.02 19.14 13.67
CA ALA A 63 9.10 19.64 12.64
C ALA A 63 9.44 21.07 12.20
N GLU A 64 9.84 21.93 13.15
CA GLU A 64 10.21 23.32 12.87
C GLU A 64 11.52 23.42 12.08
N LYS A 65 12.52 22.61 12.41
CA LYS A 65 13.81 22.56 11.69
C LYS A 65 13.61 22.11 10.24
N MET A 66 12.79 21.08 10.02
CA MET A 66 12.45 20.59 8.67
C MET A 66 11.69 21.64 7.85
N ARG A 67 10.69 22.32 8.43
CA ARG A 67 9.97 23.42 7.77
C ARG A 67 10.89 24.56 7.33
N ARG A 68 11.82 24.99 8.19
CA ARG A 68 12.80 26.04 7.87
C ARG A 68 13.74 25.64 6.73
N LYS A 69 14.17 24.38 6.68
CA LYS A 69 15.05 23.82 5.62
C LYS A 69 14.33 23.72 4.27
N LEU A 70 13.04 23.34 4.27
CA LEU A 70 12.22 23.31 3.05
C LEU A 70 11.99 24.72 2.48
N ALA A 71 11.74 25.70 3.35
CA ALA A 71 11.53 27.10 2.97
C ALA A 71 12.79 27.74 2.37
N SER A 72 13.98 27.48 2.91
CA SER A 72 15.24 28.02 2.37
C SER A 72 15.65 27.41 1.03
N SER A 73 15.15 26.21 0.73
CA SER A 73 15.43 25.49 -0.52
C SER A 73 14.60 26.01 -1.72
N ARG A 74 13.46 26.65 -1.46
CA ARG A 74 12.59 27.24 -2.48
C ARG A 74 13.07 28.64 -2.87
N LYS A 75 14.16 28.75 -3.64
CA LYS A 75 14.46 30.02 -4.34
C LYS A 75 13.39 30.28 -5.42
N PRO A 76 12.80 31.48 -5.50
CA PRO A 76 11.84 31.80 -6.54
C PRO A 76 12.56 31.94 -7.90
N LYS A 77 12.19 31.11 -8.89
CA LYS A 77 12.56 31.40 -10.28
C LYS A 77 11.82 32.66 -10.72
N ALA A 78 12.58 33.72 -11.01
CA ALA A 78 12.07 35.00 -11.45
C ALA A 78 11.18 34.87 -12.70
N LYS A 79 10.03 35.54 -12.61
CA LYS A 79 8.97 35.71 -13.60
C LYS A 79 9.53 36.31 -14.90
N LYS A 80 9.39 35.63 -16.05
CA LYS A 80 9.58 36.26 -17.38
C LYS A 80 8.21 36.63 -17.95
N THR A 81 7.99 37.94 -17.99
CA THR A 81 6.88 38.67 -18.60
C THR A 81 6.93 38.57 -20.13
N GLY A 82 5.75 38.49 -20.76
CA GLY A 82 5.51 38.94 -22.13
C GLY A 82 5.18 37.84 -23.13
N GLN A 83 3.94 37.78 -23.61
CA GLN A 83 3.57 38.37 -24.90
C GLN A 83 2.06 38.24 -25.13
N SER A 84 1.39 39.39 -25.28
CA SER A 84 -0.01 39.52 -25.66
C SER A 84 -0.18 39.16 -27.14
N ASN A 85 -0.96 38.14 -27.46
CA ASN A 85 -1.38 37.82 -28.83
C ASN A 85 -2.76 38.44 -29.09
N ALA A 86 -2.80 39.56 -29.81
CA ALA A 86 -4.02 40.06 -30.43
C ALA A 86 -4.19 39.42 -31.83
N PRO A 87 -5.35 38.83 -32.15
CA PRO A 87 -5.62 38.34 -33.50
C PRO A 87 -5.83 39.53 -34.45
N ARG A 88 -5.09 39.56 -35.55
CA ARG A 88 -5.31 40.52 -36.65
C ARG A 88 -6.61 40.16 -37.37
N LEU A 89 -7.58 41.07 -37.33
CA LEU A 89 -8.71 41.12 -38.25
C LEU A 89 -8.16 41.44 -39.65
N ASN A 90 -8.31 40.51 -40.59
CA ASN A 90 -8.03 40.75 -42.00
C ASN A 90 -9.34 41.22 -42.66
N ALA A 91 -9.25 42.38 -43.32
CA ALA A 91 -10.27 43.01 -44.14
C ALA A 91 -10.37 42.37 -45.53
#